data_AF-M2AU88-F1
#
_entry.id   AF-M2AU88-F1
#
_cell.length_a   1.000
_cell.length_b   1.000
_cell.length_c   1.000
_cell.angle_alpha   90.00
_cell.angle_beta   90.00
_cell.angle_gamma   90.00
#
_symmetry.space_group_name_H-M   'P 1'
#
loop_
_entity.id
_entity.type
_entity.pdbx_description
1 polymer ?
#
loop_
_entity_poly.entity_id
_entity_poly.type
_entity_poly.pdbx_seq_one_letter_code
_entity_poly.pdbx_strand_id
1 'polypeptide(L)' 'MNDRGLSYNSRKALMVHIGETAGAEIADLINNLLEEVDELRRTKVSITRIVPGQQPVQEFIEEPV' A
#
# COMPACT_ATOMS: atom_id res chain seq x y z
N MET A 1 8.45 5.04 -13.73
CA MET A 1 7.42 6.01 -13.27
C MET A 1 7.19 5.75 -11.80
N ASN A 2 7.70 6.61 -10.91
CA ASN A 2 7.34 6.56 -9.50
C ASN A 2 6.31 7.68 -9.24
N ASP A 3 5.09 7.47 -9.73
CA ASP A 3 3.88 8.25 -9.39
C ASP A 3 3.36 7.82 -8.02
N ARG A 4 4.20 7.93 -6.98
CA ARG A 4 3.77 7.61 -5.61
C ARG A 4 3.26 8.89 -4.95
N GLY A 5 1.96 8.93 -4.71
CA GLY A 5 1.25 10.07 -4.14
C GLY A 5 0.19 10.63 -5.07
N LEU A 6 -0.56 11.62 -4.58
CA LEU A 6 -1.54 12.32 -5.40
C LEU A 6 -0.85 13.21 -6.43
N SER A 7 -1.33 13.14 -7.68
CA SER A 7 -0.89 14.06 -8.72
C SER A 7 -1.20 15.50 -8.32
N TYR A 8 -0.48 16.47 -8.90
CA TYR A 8 -0.77 17.89 -8.69
C TYR A 8 -2.24 18.22 -9.02
N ASN A 9 -2.75 17.69 -10.13
CA ASN A 9 -4.14 17.91 -10.55
C ASN A 9 -5.13 17.33 -9.53
N SER A 10 -4.86 16.13 -9.00
CA SER A 10 -5.70 15.52 -7.97
C SER A 10 -5.71 16.32 -6.67
N ARG A 11 -4.54 16.82 -6.22
CA ARG A 11 -4.46 17.71 -5.05
C ARG A 11 -5.24 19.01 -5.26
N LYS A 12 -5.08 19.65 -6.43
CA LYS A 12 -5.83 20.86 -6.76
C LYS A 12 -7.33 20.62 -6.83
N ALA A 13 -7.77 19.50 -7.39
CA ALA A 13 -9.18 19.15 -7.44
C ALA A 13 -9.78 18.99 -6.03
N LEU A 14 -9.06 18.35 -5.10
CA LEU A 14 -9.49 18.21 -3.71
C LEU A 14 -9.64 19.59 -3.03
N MET A 15 -8.63 20.45 -3.17
CA MET A 15 -8.66 21.81 -2.62
C MET A 15 -9.82 22.64 -3.17
N VAL A 16 -10.09 22.54 -4.48
CA VAL A 16 -11.15 23.32 -5.14
C VAL A 16 -12.55 22.80 -4.79
N HIS A 17 -12.75 21.48 -4.76
CA HIS A 17 -14.09 20.89 -4.64
C HIS A 17 -14.51 20.54 -3.21
N ILE A 18 -13.56 20.27 -2.32
CA ILE A 18 -13.83 19.97 -0.91
C ILE A 18 -13.52 21.19 -0.02
N GLY A 19 -12.56 22.01 -0.44
CA GLY A 19 -12.07 23.18 0.30
C GLY A 19 -10.59 23.03 0.65
N GLU A 20 -9.88 24.14 0.80
CA GLU A 20 -8.42 24.16 0.95
C GLU A 20 -7.94 23.30 2.14
N THR A 21 -8.52 23.51 3.32
CA THR A 21 -8.16 22.80 4.56
C THR A 21 -8.50 21.31 4.46
N ALA A 22 -9.75 20.97 4.15
CA ALA A 22 -10.19 19.58 4.07
C ALA A 22 -9.50 18.81 2.93
N GLY A 23 -9.25 19.48 1.80
CA GLY A 23 -8.52 18.90 0.67
C GLY A 23 -7.06 18.63 0.99
N ALA A 24 -6.40 19.50 1.76
CA ALA A 24 -5.05 19.28 2.26
C ALA A 24 -4.99 18.11 3.25
N GLU A 25 -5.90 18.07 4.24
CA GLU A 25 -5.97 16.97 5.22
C GLU A 25 -6.16 15.60 4.56
N ILE A 26 -7.05 15.52 3.57
CA ILE A 26 -7.29 14.29 2.80
C ILE A 26 -6.05 13.90 2.00
N ALA A 27 -5.38 14.87 1.38
CA ALA A 27 -4.18 14.60 0.61
C ALA A 27 -3.03 14.06 1.49
N ASP A 28 -2.87 14.62 2.68
CA ASP A 28 -1.87 14.19 3.66
C ASP A 28 -2.19 12.80 4.19
N LEU A 29 -3.45 12.53 4.54
CA LEU A 29 -3.90 11.20 4.95
C LEU A 29 -3.60 10.13 3.88
N ILE A 30 -3.90 10.42 2.61
CA ILE A 30 -3.63 9.48 1.51
C ILE A 30 -2.13 9.21 1.36
N ASN A 31 -1.27 10.23 1.52
CA ASN A 31 0.18 10.02 1.44
C ASN A 31 0.69 9.15 2.60
N ASN A 32 0.19 9.36 3.82
CA ASN A 32 0.56 8.53 4.97
C ASN A 32 0.12 7.07 4.77
N LEU A 33 -1.08 6.84 4.23
CA LEU A 33 -1.58 5.49 3.92
C LEU A 33 -0.73 4.80 2.84
N LEU A 34 -0.23 5.55 1.84
CA LEU A 34 0.66 4.99 0.83
C LEU A 34 1.99 4.53 1.45
N GLU A 35 2.53 5.28 2.39
CA GLU A 35 3.73 4.91 3.13
C GLU A 35 3.51 3.64 3.98
N GLU A 36 2.38 3.56 4.69
CA GLU A 36 2.01 2.38 5.47
C GLU A 36 1.81 1.14 4.58
N VAL A 37 1.17 1.29 3.42
CA VAL A 37 1.02 0.20 2.45
C VAL A 37 2.38 -0.27 1.90
N ASP A 38 3.31 0.66 1.65
CA ASP A 38 4.67 0.31 1.21
C ASP A 38 5.46 -0.40 2.31
N GLU A 39 5.29 0.00 3.58
CA GLU A 39 5.87 -0.69 4.73
C GLU A 39 5.29 -2.11 4.88
N LEU A 40 3.96 -2.26 4.78
CA LEU A 40 3.29 -3.55 4.79
C LEU A 40 3.76 -4.44 3.63
N ARG A 41 3.95 -3.88 2.43
CA ARG A 41 4.48 -4.64 1.28
C ARG A 41 5.90 -5.15 1.53
N ARG A 42 6.75 -4.37 2.19
CA ARG A 42 8.12 -4.77 2.55
C ARG A 42 8.13 -5.86 3.64
N THR A 43 7.20 -5.79 4.58
CA THR A 43 7.16 -6.69 5.75
C THR A 43 6.34 -7.97 5.52
N LYS A 44 5.33 -7.96 4.65
CA LYS A 44 4.42 -9.09 4.39
C LYS A 44 5.08 -10.30 3.71
N VAL A 45 6.33 -10.19 3.23
CA VAL A 45 7.11 -11.31 2.69
C VAL A 45 7.98 -12.00 3.76
N SER A 46 8.08 -11.43 4.98
CA SER A 46 8.98 -11.93 6.03
C SER A 46 8.28 -12.57 7.22
N ILE A 47 7.05 -13.08 7.07
CA ILE A 47 6.48 -14.03 8.02
C ILE A 47 6.50 -15.41 7.38
N THR A 48 7.69 -15.97 7.21
CA THR A 48 7.82 -17.43 7.24
C THR A 48 7.32 -17.82 8.62
N ARG A 49 6.12 -18.38 8.70
CA ARG A 49 5.56 -18.83 9.97
C ARG A 49 6.46 -19.96 10.49
N ILE A 50 7.43 -19.63 11.35
CA ILE A 50 8.21 -20.63 12.07
C ILE A 50 7.26 -21.22 13.11
N VAL A 51 6.47 -22.22 12.71
CA VAL A 51 5.76 -23.09 13.64
C VAL A 51 6.78 -24.13 14.08
N PRO A 52 7.19 -24.17 15.35
CA PRO A 52 8.03 -25.26 15.84
C PRO A 52 7.22 -26.57 15.71
N GLY A 53 7.57 -27.41 14.73
CA GLY A 53 7.00 -28.76 14.57
C GLY A 53 6.33 -29.09 13.23
N GLN A 54 6.22 -28.17 12.26
CA GLN A 54 5.75 -28.53 10.91
C GLN A 54 6.90 -28.53 9.91
N GLN A 55 7.12 -29.70 9.27
CA GLN A 55 7.97 -29.80 8.08
C GLN A 55 7.35 -28.93 6.97
N PRO A 56 8.16 -28.23 6.15
CA PRO A 56 7.65 -27.42 5.06
C PRO A 56 6.91 -28.32 4.07
N VAL A 57 5.59 -28.15 3.97
CA VAL A 57 4.81 -28.77 2.91
C VAL A 57 5.16 -28.01 1.64
N GLN A 58 5.84 -28.70 0.73
CA GLN A 58 6.19 -28.18 -0.59
C GLN A 58 4.87 -28.07 -1.39
N GLU A 59 4.23 -26.90 -1.37
CA GLU A 59 3.12 -26.62 -2.26
C GLU A 59 3.66 -26.50 -3.69
N PHE A 60 3.44 -27.55 -4.48
CA PHE A 60 3.65 -27.50 -5.93
C PHE A 60 2.55 -26.63 -6.52
N ILE A 61 2.93 -25.49 -7.09
CA ILE A 61 2.02 -24.65 -7.87
C ILE A 61 1.82 -25.38 -9.20
N GLU A 62 0.67 -26.01 -9.42
CA GLU A 62 0.29 -26.53 -10.73
C GLU A 62 -0.10 -25.35 -11.64
N GLU A 63 0.66 -25.13 -12.71
CA GLU A 63 0.28 -24.19 -13.78
C GLU A 63 -0.90 -24.77 -14.58
N PRO A 64 -1.92 -23.97 -14.92
CA PRO A 64 -3.06 -24.44 -15.71
C PRO A 64 -2.67 -24.64 -17.19
N VAL A 65 -3.13 -25.76 -17.76
CA VAL A 65 -2.88 -26.23 -19.14
C VAL A 65 -3.67 -25.44 -20.18
#